data_AF-A0A099ZU05-F1
#
_entry.id   AF-A0A099ZU05-F1
#
_cell.length_a   1.000
_cell.length_b   1.000
_cell.length_c   1.000
_cell.angle_alpha   90.00
_cell.angle_beta   90.00
_cell.angle_gamma   90.00
#
_symmetry.space_group_name_H-M   'P 1'
#
loop_
_entity.id
_entity.type
_entity.pdbx_description
1 polymer ?
#
loop_
_entity_poly.entity_id
_entity_poly.type
_entity_poly.pdbx_seq_one_letter_code
_entity_poly.pdbx_strand_id
1 'polypeptide(L)'
;FSPQLIDYAKRGDRDEKAMRMADFWLTEKDLIHKLFKVLAPRYQPHPGKYTRMLHIPNRDTIDRAKMAVIELKGNPFPPLIRPQPDSGKTLLNQLLQGYREDMQRA
;
A
#
# COMPACT_ATOMS: atom_id res chain seq x y z
N PHE A 1 -4.97 -10.43 6.87
CA PHE A 1 -3.73 -10.06 6.15
C PHE A 1 -2.97 -9.04 6.98
N SER A 2 -1.85 -9.42 7.59
CA SER A 2 -1.01 -8.50 8.37
C SER A 2 0.11 -7.95 7.50
N PRO A 3 0.29 -6.61 7.37
CA PRO A 3 1.47 -6.02 6.71
C PRO A 3 2.79 -6.57 7.24
N GLN A 4 2.80 -7.01 8.51
CA GLN A 4 3.96 -7.61 9.16
C GLN A 4 4.39 -8.94 8.52
N LEU A 5 3.52 -9.63 7.78
CA LEU A 5 3.88 -10.87 7.08
C LEU A 5 4.97 -10.63 6.03
N ILE A 6 4.92 -9.48 5.35
CA ILE A 6 5.96 -9.08 4.39
C ILE A 6 7.26 -8.75 5.13
N ASP A 7 7.19 -8.16 6.33
CA ASP A 7 8.37 -7.89 7.16
C ASP A 7 9.05 -9.17 7.64
N TYR A 8 8.28 -10.20 8.00
CA TYR A 8 8.82 -11.54 8.26
C TYR A 8 9.46 -12.13 7.02
N ALA A 9 8.79 -12.04 5.86
CA ALA A 9 9.30 -12.60 4.61
C ALA A 9 10.64 -11.97 4.17
N LYS A 10 10.84 -10.67 4.44
CA LYS A 10 12.10 -9.96 4.18
C LYS A 10 13.31 -10.49 4.96
N ARG A 11 13.10 -11.22 6.06
CA ARG A 11 14.17 -11.88 6.83
C ARG A 11 14.78 -13.06 6.08
N GLY A 12 14.07 -13.60 5.10
CA GLY A 12 14.50 -14.71 4.26
C GLY A 12 13.68 -15.98 4.49
N ASP A 13 13.71 -16.86 3.50
CA ASP A 13 13.02 -18.15 3.49
C ASP A 13 13.72 -19.21 4.36
N ARG A 14 14.97 -18.98 4.75
CA ARG A 14 15.73 -19.81 5.70
C ARG A 14 15.44 -19.48 7.17
N ASP A 15 14.78 -18.36 7.46
CA ASP A 15 14.37 -18.02 8.82
C ASP A 15 13.18 -18.91 9.21
N GLU A 16 13.40 -19.85 10.13
CA GLU A 16 12.36 -20.77 10.60
C GLU A 16 11.13 -20.05 11.14
N LYS A 17 11.32 -18.92 11.83
CA LYS A 17 10.21 -18.14 12.38
C LYS A 17 9.42 -17.50 11.24
N ALA A 18 10.10 -16.97 10.22
CA ALA A 18 9.41 -16.43 9.04
C ALA A 18 8.64 -17.50 8.28
N MET A 19 9.22 -18.69 8.11
CA MET A 19 8.57 -19.82 7.44
C MET A 19 7.35 -20.32 8.21
N ARG A 20 7.46 -20.52 9.53
CA ARG A 20 6.33 -20.92 10.39
C ARG A 20 5.21 -19.88 10.38
N MET A 21 5.55 -18.60 10.38
CA MET A 21 4.56 -17.51 10.26
C MET A 21 3.87 -17.55 8.90
N ALA A 22 4.62 -17.72 7.81
CA ALA A 22 4.05 -17.84 6.47
C ALA A 22 3.12 -19.05 6.36
N ASP A 23 3.55 -20.20 6.87
CA ASP A 23 2.76 -21.43 6.86
C ASP A 23 1.46 -21.31 7.67
N PHE A 24 1.50 -20.65 8.84
CA PHE A 24 0.32 -20.42 9.65
C PHE A 24 -0.69 -19.47 8.99
N TRP A 25 -0.23 -18.37 8.38
CA TRP A 25 -1.10 -17.33 7.83
C TRP A 25 -1.57 -17.58 6.40
N LEU A 26 -0.82 -18.36 5.61
CA LEU A 26 -1.18 -18.71 4.24
C LEU A 26 -1.75 -20.13 4.21
N THR A 27 -3.06 -20.20 3.96
CA THR A 27 -3.79 -21.46 3.78
C THR A 27 -3.34 -22.18 2.52
N GLU A 28 -3.20 -21.44 1.42
CA GLU A 28 -2.67 -21.91 0.13
C GLU A 28 -1.14 -21.88 0.16
N LYS A 29 -0.52 -23.06 0.04
CA LYS A 29 0.92 -23.24 0.29
C LYS A 29 1.82 -22.82 -0.86
N ASP A 30 1.30 -22.79 -2.07
CA ASP A 30 1.96 -22.21 -3.25
C ASP A 30 2.22 -20.70 -3.10
N LEU A 31 1.35 -19.99 -2.36
CA LEU A 31 1.55 -18.56 -2.06
C LEU A 31 2.78 -18.27 -1.21
N ILE A 32 3.31 -19.25 -0.46
CA ILE A 32 4.53 -19.09 0.33
C ILE A 32 5.72 -18.80 -0.59
N HIS A 33 5.85 -19.52 -1.70
CA HIS A 33 6.90 -19.25 -2.69
C HIS A 33 6.78 -17.82 -3.24
N LYS A 34 5.57 -17.39 -3.62
CA LYS A 34 5.31 -16.04 -4.09
C LYS A 34 5.64 -14.97 -3.04
N LEU A 35 5.35 -15.23 -1.77
CA LEU A 35 5.67 -14.33 -0.67
C LEU A 35 7.18 -14.07 -0.58
N PHE A 36 7.99 -15.14 -0.53
CA PHE A 36 9.44 -15.01 -0.35
C PHE A 36 10.21 -14.64 -1.63
N LYS A 37 9.78 -15.10 -2.80
CA LYS A 37 10.53 -14.91 -4.05
C LYS A 37 10.04 -13.73 -4.90
N VAL A 38 8.81 -13.27 -4.70
CA VAL A 38 8.23 -12.16 -5.48
C VAL A 38 7.94 -10.95 -4.60
N LEU A 39 7.21 -11.12 -3.50
CA LEU A 39 6.76 -9.97 -2.69
C LEU A 39 7.87 -9.42 -1.79
N ALA A 40 8.64 -10.26 -1.10
CA ALA A 40 9.72 -9.80 -0.24
C ALA A 40 10.79 -8.99 -1.02
N PRO A 41 11.34 -9.46 -2.16
CA PRO A 41 12.31 -8.70 -2.94
C PRO A 41 11.73 -7.39 -3.49
N ARG A 42 10.46 -7.40 -3.96
CA ARG A 42 9.77 -6.19 -4.44
C ARG A 42 9.73 -5.09 -3.38
N TYR A 43 9.51 -5.46 -2.12
CA TYR A 43 9.37 -4.50 -1.04
C TYR A 43 10.65 -4.26 -0.25
N GLN A 44 11.78 -4.87 -0.61
CA GLN A 44 13.07 -4.70 0.08
C GLN A 44 13.43 -3.21 0.32
N PRO A 45 13.32 -2.29 -0.67
CA PRO A 45 13.66 -0.89 -0.44
C PRO A 45 12.59 -0.08 0.32
N HIS A 46 11.41 -0.67 0.58
CA HIS A 46 10.27 0.03 1.19
C HIS A 46 10.18 -0.31 2.68
N PRO A 47 10.44 0.64 3.60
CA PRO A 47 10.18 0.44 5.03
C PRO A 47 8.68 0.61 5.33
N GLY A 48 7.92 -0.48 5.19
CA GLY A 48 6.50 -0.52 5.53
C GLY A 48 5.55 0.08 4.47
N LYS A 49 4.27 0.23 4.87
CA LYS A 49 3.16 0.71 4.02
C LYS A 49 3.06 -0.05 2.68
N TYR A 50 3.06 -1.37 2.72
CA TYR A 50 2.97 -2.24 1.53
C TYR A 50 1.61 -2.20 0.85
N THR A 51 0.57 -1.93 1.63
CA THR A 51 -0.81 -1.89 1.16
C THR A 51 -1.27 -0.46 0.89
N ARG A 52 -2.25 -0.34 0.01
CA ARG A 52 -3.12 0.83 -0.13
C ARG A 52 -4.55 0.37 0.14
N MET A 53 -5.32 1.22 0.83
CA MET A 53 -6.75 1.00 1.04
C MET A 53 -7.52 2.20 0.49
N LEU A 54 -8.56 1.96 -0.29
CA LEU A 54 -9.46 2.98 -0.81
C LEU A 54 -10.90 2.59 -0.48
N HIS A 55 -11.68 3.54 0.03
CA HIS A 55 -13.11 3.35 0.22
C HIS A 55 -13.81 3.36 -1.14
N ILE A 56 -14.76 2.45 -1.33
CA ILE A 56 -15.60 2.41 -2.53
C ILE A 56 -17.06 2.63 -2.11
N PRO A 57 -17.98 2.91 -3.04
CA PRO A 57 -19.39 3.00 -2.71
C PRO A 57 -19.86 1.79 -1.90
N ASN A 58 -20.86 2.02 -1.05
CA ASN A 58 -21.46 0.95 -0.28
C ASN A 58 -21.95 -0.15 -1.22
N ARG A 59 -21.92 -1.38 -0.74
CA ARG A 59 -22.39 -2.52 -1.52
C ARG A 59 -23.85 -2.29 -1.92
N ASP A 60 -24.14 -2.35 -3.21
CA ASP A 60 -25.49 -2.09 -3.75
C ASP A 60 -26.54 -3.13 -3.30
N THR A 61 -26.08 -4.28 -2.80
CA THR A 61 -26.96 -5.33 -2.28
C THR A 61 -27.62 -4.95 -0.96
N ILE A 62 -28.51 -5.83 -0.50
CA ILE A 62 -29.50 -5.70 0.58
C ILE A 62 -29.03 -4.93 1.82
N ASP A 63 -27.77 -5.07 2.25
CA ASP A 63 -27.30 -4.55 3.54
C ASP A 63 -26.56 -3.19 3.48
N ARG A 64 -26.33 -2.63 2.28
CA ARG A 64 -25.63 -1.35 2.08
C ARG A 64 -24.31 -1.25 2.87
N ALA A 65 -23.58 -2.36 2.99
CA ALA A 65 -22.35 -2.41 3.77
C ALA A 65 -21.30 -1.42 3.24
N LYS A 66 -20.52 -0.80 4.14
CA LYS A 66 -19.37 0.03 3.77
C LYS A 66 -18.26 -0.88 3.24
N MET A 67 -17.71 -0.54 2.07
CA MET A 67 -16.76 -1.38 1.36
C MET A 67 -15.44 -0.65 1.12
N ALA A 68 -14.36 -1.41 1.00
CA ALA A 68 -13.05 -0.90 0.65
C ALA A 68 -12.30 -1.89 -0.25
N VAL A 69 -11.43 -1.35 -1.09
CA VAL A 69 -10.46 -2.11 -1.87
C VAL A 69 -9.11 -2.00 -1.17
N ILE A 70 -8.47 -3.15 -0.93
CA ILE A 70 -7.09 -3.22 -0.47
C ILE A 70 -6.21 -3.80 -1.57
N GLU A 71 -5.11 -3.13 -1.87
CA GLU A 71 -4.14 -3.59 -2.87
C GLU A 71 -2.72 -3.57 -2.32
N LEU A 72 -1.87 -4.43 -2.90
CA LEU A 72 -0.43 -4.39 -2.72
C LEU A 72 0.19 -3.40 -3.72
N LYS A 73 1.01 -2.46 -3.25
CA LYS A 73 1.62 -1.42 -4.11
C LYS A 73 2.53 -2.05 -5.18
N GLY A 74 2.50 -1.52 -6.41
CA GLY A 74 3.31 -2.05 -7.52
C GLY A 74 2.85 -3.43 -7.99
N ASN A 75 1.58 -3.77 -7.78
CA ASN A 75 0.95 -4.90 -8.47
C ASN A 75 0.82 -4.60 -9.99
N PRO A 76 0.68 -5.62 -10.85
CA PRO A 76 0.63 -5.45 -12.30
C PRO A 76 -0.78 -5.11 -12.84
N PHE A 77 -1.74 -4.80 -11.97
CA PHE A 77 -3.11 -4.50 -12.39
C PHE A 77 -3.27 -3.01 -12.76
N PRO A 78 -4.35 -2.65 -13.48
CA PRO A 78 -4.65 -1.25 -13.76
C PRO A 78 -4.67 -0.41 -12.47
N PRO A 79 -4.10 0.81 -12.48
CA PRO A 79 -4.05 1.64 -11.29
C PRO A 79 -5.46 2.05 -10.86
N LEU A 80 -5.73 1.98 -9.56
CA LEU A 80 -6.99 2.47 -9.01
C LEU A 80 -7.16 3.98 -9.24
N ILE A 81 -8.41 4.41 -9.45
CA ILE A 81 -8.76 5.83 -9.51
C ILE A 81 -8.53 6.42 -8.12
N ARG A 82 -7.67 7.44 -8.05
CA ARG A 82 -7.29 8.11 -6.80
C ARG A 82 -7.79 9.54 -6.82
N PRO A 83 -8.23 10.07 -5.67
CA PRO A 83 -8.37 11.51 -5.52
C PRO A 83 -6.98 12.13 -5.73
N GLN A 84 -6.87 12.97 -6.74
CA GLN A 84 -5.66 13.74 -6.99
C GLN A 84 -5.71 15.02 -6.15
N PRO A 85 -4.58 15.46 -5.57
CA PRO A 85 -4.54 16.77 -4.93
C PRO A 85 -4.76 17.86 -5.97
N ASP A 86 -5.28 19.01 -5.51
CA ASP A 86 -5.46 20.17 -6.36
C ASP A 86 -4.15 20.59 -7.02
N SER A 87 -4.24 21.02 -8.28
CA SER A 87 -3.07 21.45 -9.03
C SER A 87 -2.38 22.65 -8.34
N GLY A 88 -1.06 22.78 -8.52
CA GLY A 88 -0.34 23.94 -8.01
C GLY A 88 -0.82 25.28 -8.58
N LYS A 89 -1.54 25.25 -9.70
CA LYS A 89 -2.05 26.44 -10.42
C LYS A 89 -3.40 26.94 -9.91
N THR A 90 -3.98 26.32 -8.88
CA THR A 90 -5.16 26.94 -8.25
C THR A 90 -4.77 28.29 -7.65
N LEU A 91 -5.73 29.22 -7.62
CA LEU A 91 -5.51 30.55 -7.06
C LEU A 91 -4.94 30.45 -5.64
N LEU A 92 -5.51 29.57 -4.80
CA LEU A 92 -5.05 29.34 -3.44
C LEU A 92 -3.60 28.83 -3.40
N ASN A 93 -3.24 27.84 -4.22
CA ASN A 93 -1.89 27.27 -4.20
C ASN A 93 -0.84 28.26 -4.74
N GLN A 94 -1.18 29.10 -5.72
CA GLN A 94 -0.30 30.16 -6.19
C GLN A 94 -0.06 31.24 -5.13
N LEU A 95 -1.11 31.64 -4.41
CA LEU A 95 -0.99 32.60 -3.30
C LEU A 95 -0.11 32.04 -2.17
N LEU A 96 -0.32 30.78 -1.80
CA LEU A 96 0.51 30.10 -0.80
C LEU A 96 1.96 29.95 -1.25
N GLN A 97 2.20 29.71 -2.53
CA GLN A 97 3.54 29.64 -3.09
C GLN A 97 4.25 31.01 -3.00
N GLY A 98 3.60 32.09 -3.44
CA GLY A 98 4.16 33.44 -3.34
C GLY A 98 4.50 33.82 -1.90
N TYR A 99 3.58 33.54 -0.96
CA TYR A 99 3.85 33.77 0.47
C TYR A 99 5.09 33.00 0.98
N ARG A 100 5.26 31.74 0.56
CA ARG A 100 6.44 30.94 0.94
C ARG A 100 7.74 31.51 0.38
N GLU A 101 7.70 32.02 -0.85
CA GLU A 101 8.87 32.65 -1.49
C GLU A 101 9.24 33.96 -0.78
N ASP A 102 8.26 34.78 -0.43
CA ASP A 102 8.49 36.04 0.30
C ASP A 102 9.06 35.78 1.70
N MET A 103 8.54 34.77 2.41
CA MET A 103 9.06 34.36 3.73
C MET A 103 10.49 33.83 3.69
N GLN A 104 10.95 33.30 2.55
CA GLN A 104 12.34 32.84 2.38
C GLN A 104 13.31 33.98 2.02
N ARG A 105 12.78 35.11 1.53
CA ARG A 105 13.57 36.28 1.15
C ARG A 105 13.77 37.27 2.31
N ALA A 106 12.89 37.23 3.30
CA ALA A 106 12.99 38.00 4.55
C ALA A 106 14.01 37.37 5.51
#